data_AF-A0A921QEC9-F1
#
_entry.id   AF-A0A921QEC9-F1
#
_cell.length_a   1.000
_cell.length_b   1.000
_cell.length_c   1.000
_cell.angle_alpha   90.00
_cell.angle_beta   90.00
_cell.angle_gamma   90.00
#
_symmetry.space_group_name_H-M   'P 1'
#
loop_
_entity.id
_entity.type
_entity.pdbx_description
1 polymer ?
#
loop_
_entity_poly.entity_id
_entity_poly.type
_entity_poly.pdbx_seq_one_letter_code
_entity_poly.pdbx_strand_id
1 'polypeptide(L)'
;MTIMLALYDVWHVAYATSQDRQWNLSSWRLPMLYAPLSFQGKLYIVGTPRIWESMHQVFQIDPRGQNEAGADPQLQPPKLIATIPIGKLIHPHGLVQCGTEILVLGQNDLLVSQILVCKLTDLVLQKFIPVDNIGDNTLFLGERNLSVSSKILSTVKGDNVVYECSGQPYLGQYHLSSGSLTPAIDSCSLYGRAPGPSSLVHYIFSCCTRDLWNRGLLFRRARDADLWFV
;
A
#
# COMPACT_ATOMS: atom_id res chain seq x y z
N MET A 1 24.59 7.47 -5.62
CA MET A 1 23.33 6.72 -5.42
C MET A 1 23.20 6.43 -3.93
N THR A 2 22.03 6.68 -3.33
CA THR A 2 21.70 6.23 -1.98
C THR A 2 20.61 5.18 -2.07
N ILE A 3 20.80 4.07 -1.37
CA ILE A 3 19.79 3.03 -1.19
C ILE A 3 19.23 3.18 0.22
N MET A 4 17.91 3.11 0.34
CA MET A 4 17.22 3.11 1.63
C MET A 4 16.38 1.84 1.75
N LEU A 5 16.43 1.22 2.93
CA LEU A 5 15.65 0.06 3.31
C LEU A 5 14.87 0.40 4.58
N ALA A 6 13.56 0.40 4.45
CA ALA A 6 12.67 0.57 5.58
C ALA A 6 12.48 -0.78 6.28
N LEU A 7 12.86 -0.84 7.56
CA LEU A 7 12.87 -2.07 8.36
C LEU A 7 11.64 -2.08 9.27
N TYR A 8 10.59 -2.78 8.82
CA TYR A 8 9.28 -2.84 9.46
C TYR A 8 9.33 -3.27 10.93
N ASP A 9 10.08 -4.33 11.26
CA ASP A 9 10.06 -4.91 12.62
C ASP A 9 10.81 -4.07 13.66
N VAL A 10 11.72 -3.20 13.21
CA VAL A 10 12.53 -2.35 14.10
C VAL A 10 12.19 -0.86 14.00
N TRP A 11 11.27 -0.47 13.13
CA TRP A 11 10.84 0.91 12.91
C TRP A 11 11.97 1.90 12.57
N HIS A 12 13.00 1.42 11.88
CA HIS A 12 14.13 2.23 11.43
C HIS A 12 14.28 2.18 9.91
N VAL A 13 15.01 3.14 9.36
CA VAL A 13 15.47 3.11 7.98
C VAL A 13 16.98 2.85 7.97
N ALA A 14 17.38 1.76 7.32
CA ALA A 14 18.78 1.55 6.96
C ALA A 14 19.09 2.24 5.64
N TYR A 15 20.26 2.83 5.50
CA TYR A 15 20.68 3.50 4.29
C TYR A 15 22.17 3.29 4.03
N ALA A 16 22.52 3.26 2.74
CA ALA A 16 23.90 3.13 2.29
C ALA A 16 24.08 3.84 0.95
N THR A 17 25.27 4.33 0.69
CA THR A 17 25.69 4.87 -0.59
C THR A 17 26.78 4.03 -1.22
N SER A 18 27.08 4.32 -2.48
CA SER A 18 28.14 3.63 -3.22
C SER A 18 29.53 3.76 -2.59
N GLN A 19 29.72 4.69 -1.65
CA GLN A 19 30.98 4.89 -0.94
C GLN A 19 31.01 4.19 0.43
N ASP A 20 29.86 3.77 0.94
CA ASP A 20 29.75 3.18 2.27
C ASP A 20 30.10 1.68 2.20
N ARG A 21 30.89 1.18 3.16
CA ARG A 21 31.21 -0.25 3.29
C ARG A 21 30.21 -1.03 4.16
N GLN A 22 29.31 -0.32 4.83
CA GLN A 22 28.32 -0.88 5.74
C GLN A 22 27.03 -0.05 5.70
N TRP A 23 25.92 -0.65 6.12
CA TRP A 23 24.66 0.06 6.28
C TRP A 23 24.71 0.97 7.50
N ASN A 24 24.21 2.19 7.34
CA ASN A 24 23.94 3.11 8.43
C ASN A 24 22.46 2.99 8.83
N LEU A 25 22.16 3.20 10.11
CA LEU A 25 20.79 3.16 10.61
C LEU A 25 20.32 4.60 10.95
N SER A 26 19.04 4.88 10.76
CA SER A 26 18.44 6.15 11.18
C SER A 26 18.62 6.37 12.69
N SER A 27 18.83 7.61 13.12
CA SER A 27 18.87 7.97 14.55
C SER A 27 17.46 8.07 15.17
N TRP A 28 16.44 8.10 14.33
CA TRP A 28 15.04 8.22 14.69
C TRP A 28 14.28 6.92 14.38
N ARG A 29 13.13 6.77 15.04
CA ARG A 29 12.17 5.69 14.83
C ARG A 29 10.89 6.24 14.23
N LEU A 30 10.29 5.49 13.31
CA LEU A 30 9.00 5.82 12.72
C LEU A 30 8.14 4.55 12.66
N PRO A 31 6.98 4.51 13.34
CA PRO A 31 6.06 3.39 13.22
C PRO A 31 5.63 3.20 11.76
N MET A 32 5.94 2.04 11.20
CA MET A 32 5.59 1.69 9.83
C MET A 32 4.43 0.71 9.88
N LEU A 33 3.20 1.19 10.04
CA LEU A 33 2.03 0.30 10.05
C LEU A 33 1.64 -0.16 8.64
N TYR A 34 2.01 0.61 7.64
CA TYR A 34 1.76 0.35 6.23
C TYR A 34 3.07 0.22 5.47
N ALA A 35 3.06 -0.51 4.36
CA ALA A 35 4.24 -0.64 3.53
C ALA A 35 4.73 0.74 3.04
N PRO A 36 6.03 1.03 3.18
CA PRO A 36 6.62 2.26 2.65
C PRO A 36 6.63 2.22 1.12
N LEU A 37 6.34 3.36 0.50
CA LEU A 37 6.39 3.52 -0.94
C LEU A 37 7.69 4.21 -1.34
N SER A 38 8.47 3.57 -2.22
CA SER A 38 9.60 4.21 -2.89
C SER A 38 9.10 4.94 -4.13
N PHE A 39 9.39 6.23 -4.25
CA PHE A 39 9.04 7.02 -5.43
C PHE A 39 10.08 8.12 -5.65
N GLN A 40 10.65 8.16 -6.87
CA GLN A 40 11.65 9.15 -7.29
C GLN A 40 12.85 9.28 -6.31
N GLY A 41 13.33 8.15 -5.79
CA GLY A 41 14.47 8.11 -4.88
C GLY A 41 14.18 8.54 -3.44
N LYS A 42 12.91 8.77 -3.10
CA LYS A 42 12.44 9.11 -1.75
C LYS A 42 11.57 7.98 -1.20
N LEU A 43 11.42 7.94 0.12
CA LEU A 43 10.47 7.04 0.79
C LEU A 43 9.28 7.84 1.33
N TYR A 44 8.08 7.30 1.13
CA TYR A 44 6.84 7.85 1.64
C TYR A 44 6.16 6.83 2.54
N ILE A 45 5.65 7.29 3.69
CA ILE A 45 5.08 6.43 4.72
C ILE A 45 3.79 7.06 5.23
N VAL A 46 2.73 6.26 5.31
CA VAL A 46 1.51 6.63 6.05
C VAL A 46 1.67 6.12 7.48
N GLY A 47 1.44 7.02 8.43
CA GLY A 47 1.38 6.71 9.85
C GLY A 47 -0.01 7.04 10.39
N THR A 48 -0.54 6.17 11.25
CA THR A 48 -1.68 6.50 12.09
C THR A 48 -1.13 6.68 13.50
N PRO A 49 -1.23 7.88 14.09
CA PRO A 49 -0.83 8.04 15.47
C PRO A 49 -1.77 7.24 16.40
N ARG A 50 -1.42 7.14 17.68
CA ARG A 50 -2.21 6.38 18.66
C ARG A 50 -3.67 6.85 18.68
N ILE A 51 -4.55 5.95 19.13
CA ILE A 51 -6.03 5.95 19.13
C ILE A 51 -6.73 7.29 19.48
N TRP A 52 -6.02 8.26 20.09
CA TRP A 52 -6.56 9.56 20.49
C TRP A 52 -6.20 10.73 19.57
N GLU A 53 -5.31 10.56 18.60
CA GLU A 53 -5.04 11.59 17.60
C GLU A 53 -6.04 11.49 16.45
N SER A 54 -6.56 12.63 15.99
CA SER A 54 -7.68 12.70 15.06
C SER A 54 -7.28 12.64 13.57
N MET A 55 -6.01 12.40 13.26
CA MET A 55 -5.45 12.60 11.91
C MET A 55 -4.43 11.51 11.55
N HIS A 56 -4.58 10.90 10.37
CA HIS A 56 -3.49 10.16 9.73
C HIS A 56 -2.44 11.14 9.19
N GLN A 57 -1.19 10.69 9.13
CA GLN A 57 -0.03 11.48 8.75
C GLN A 57 0.69 10.82 7.57
N VAL A 58 1.12 11.62 6.60
CA VAL A 58 1.98 11.16 5.51
C VAL A 58 3.35 11.81 5.64
N PHE A 59 4.37 10.98 5.77
CA PHE A 59 5.76 11.39 5.90
C PHE A 59 6.53 11.15 4.61
N GLN A 60 7.48 12.04 4.32
CA GLN A 60 8.49 11.89 3.28
C GLN A 60 9.87 11.80 3.93
N ILE A 61 10.69 10.88 3.46
CA ILE A 61 12.09 10.72 3.86
C ILE A 61 12.96 10.91 2.63
N ASP A 62 13.82 11.93 2.69
CA ASP A 62 14.78 12.23 1.64
C ASP A 62 16.13 11.53 1.91
N PRO A 63 16.78 10.98 0.87
CA PRO A 63 17.98 10.14 1.02
C PRO A 63 19.23 10.85 1.55
N ARG A 64 19.26 12.20 1.59
CA ARG A 64 20.35 13.03 2.15
C ARG A 64 19.95 14.52 2.10
N GLY A 65 20.37 15.30 3.10
CA GLY A 65 20.44 16.76 3.00
C GLY A 65 21.90 17.17 2.85
N GLN A 66 22.25 17.90 1.80
CA GLN A 66 23.55 18.57 1.71
C GLN A 66 23.54 19.80 2.63
N ASN A 67 23.52 19.61 3.94
CA ASN A 67 23.72 20.73 4.85
C ASN A 67 25.00 20.49 5.65
N GLU A 68 25.92 21.44 5.44
CA GLU A 68 27.14 21.73 6.18
C GLU A 68 28.36 20.83 5.89
N ALA A 69 29.33 21.44 5.21
CA ALA A 69 30.65 20.89 4.97
C ALA A 69 31.33 20.62 6.33
N GLY A 70 31.32 19.36 6.77
CA GLY A 70 32.01 18.90 7.97
C GLY A 70 31.22 17.93 8.86
N ALA A 71 29.91 17.79 8.66
CA ALA A 71 29.11 16.81 9.40
C ALA A 71 29.04 15.46 8.67
N ASP A 72 29.08 14.36 9.44
CA ASP A 72 28.88 13.01 8.92
C ASP A 72 27.54 12.95 8.15
N PRO A 73 27.48 12.35 6.96
CA PRO A 73 26.29 12.39 6.11
C PRO A 73 25.14 11.57 6.71
N GLN A 74 24.28 12.24 7.49
CA GLN A 74 23.11 11.64 8.12
C GLN A 74 21.86 11.71 7.24
N LEU A 75 21.04 10.66 7.34
CA LEU A 75 19.70 10.62 6.74
C LEU A 75 18.79 11.68 7.37
N GLN A 76 18.07 12.44 6.54
CA GLN A 76 17.14 13.45 7.03
C GLN A 76 16.01 12.79 7.84
N PRO A 77 15.55 13.43 8.93
CA PRO A 77 14.39 12.94 9.66
C PRO A 77 13.13 12.98 8.78
N PRO A 78 12.11 12.16 9.09
CA PRO A 78 10.86 12.12 8.32
C PRO A 78 10.19 13.48 8.38
N LYS A 79 9.92 14.06 7.22
CA LYS A 79 9.17 15.30 7.08
C LYS A 79 7.69 14.98 6.96
N LEU A 80 6.87 15.49 7.86
CA LEU A 80 5.41 15.47 7.69
C LEU A 80 5.04 16.36 6.50
N ILE A 81 4.36 15.79 5.49
CA ILE A 81 3.98 16.51 4.27
C ILE A 81 2.47 16.66 4.09
N ALA A 82 1.68 15.78 4.71
CA ALA A 82 0.22 15.86 4.66
C ALA A 82 -0.40 15.24 5.92
N THR A 83 -1.61 15.70 6.25
CA THR A 83 -2.46 15.13 7.29
C THR A 83 -3.85 14.85 6.73
N ILE A 84 -4.50 13.80 7.23
CA ILE A 84 -5.82 13.35 6.76
C ILE A 84 -6.70 13.12 7.98
N PRO A 85 -7.81 13.86 8.14
CA PRO A 85 -8.72 13.63 9.26
C PRO A 85 -9.30 12.21 9.25
N ILE A 86 -9.35 11.57 10.43
CA ILE A 86 -9.95 10.24 10.60
C ILE A 86 -11.41 10.23 10.12
N GLY A 87 -12.15 11.33 10.33
CA GLY A 87 -13.52 11.45 9.83
C GLY A 87 -13.65 11.45 8.29
N LYS A 88 -12.54 11.63 7.55
CA LYS A 88 -12.50 11.55 6.09
C LYS A 88 -11.94 10.21 5.58
N LEU A 89 -10.99 9.64 6.32
CA LEU A 89 -10.37 8.35 6.03
C LEU A 89 -10.29 7.61 7.35
N ILE A 90 -11.14 6.61 7.56
CA ILE A 90 -11.24 5.89 8.84
C ILE A 90 -10.17 4.81 8.93
N HIS A 91 -10.00 4.03 7.85
CA HIS A 91 -9.05 2.92 7.78
C HIS A 91 -8.10 3.14 6.60
N PRO A 92 -6.85 3.57 6.83
CA PRO A 92 -5.87 3.65 5.75
C PRO A 92 -5.47 2.24 5.29
N HIS A 93 -5.17 2.13 4.00
CA HIS A 93 -4.53 0.97 3.37
C HIS A 93 -3.12 1.28 2.85
N GLY A 94 -2.65 2.53 3.04
CA GLY A 94 -1.29 2.96 2.69
C GLY A 94 -1.21 3.72 1.38
N LEU A 95 -0.07 3.58 0.70
CA LEU A 95 0.26 4.33 -0.51
C LEU A 95 0.42 3.40 -1.70
N VAL A 96 0.17 3.90 -2.90
CA VAL A 96 0.50 3.22 -4.16
C VAL A 96 0.99 4.23 -5.19
N GLN A 97 1.98 3.82 -6.00
CA GLN A 97 2.34 4.57 -7.20
C GLN A 97 1.37 4.21 -8.32
N CYS A 98 0.75 5.23 -8.93
CA CYS A 98 -0.13 5.07 -10.08
C CYS A 98 0.34 6.02 -11.18
N GLY A 99 1.06 5.49 -12.18
CA GLY A 99 1.73 6.32 -13.18
C GLY A 99 2.78 7.26 -12.55
N THR A 100 2.58 8.57 -12.71
CA THR A 100 3.44 9.62 -12.16
C THR A 100 2.93 10.19 -10.84
N GLU A 101 1.85 9.64 -10.29
CA GLU A 101 1.22 10.12 -9.06
C GLU A 101 1.38 9.11 -7.92
N ILE A 102 1.42 9.63 -6.69
CA ILE A 102 1.26 8.82 -5.49
C ILE A 102 -0.19 8.98 -5.03
N LEU A 103 -0.87 7.86 -4.84
CA LEU A 103 -2.22 7.81 -4.33
C LEU A 103 -2.22 7.30 -2.88
N VAL A 104 -3.06 7.91 -2.05
CA VAL A 104 -3.36 7.46 -0.69
C VAL A 104 -4.68 6.69 -0.72
N LEU A 105 -4.67 5.52 -0.10
CA LEU A 105 -5.76 4.55 -0.15
C LEU A 105 -6.31 4.31 1.25
N GLY A 106 -7.61 4.08 1.33
CA GLY A 106 -8.26 3.65 2.57
C GLY A 106 -9.77 3.57 2.41
N GLN A 107 -10.47 3.58 3.53
CA GLN A 107 -11.93 3.54 3.60
C GLN A 107 -12.46 4.72 4.40
N ASN A 108 -13.67 5.16 4.08
CA ASN A 108 -14.33 6.26 4.76
C ASN A 108 -15.47 5.84 5.69
N ASP A 109 -15.77 4.54 5.76
CA ASP A 109 -16.87 4.01 6.53
C ASP A 109 -16.42 2.93 7.51
N LEU A 110 -17.12 2.83 8.63
CA LEU A 110 -16.87 1.81 9.65
C LEU A 110 -17.26 0.40 9.19
N LEU A 111 -18.11 0.31 8.16
CA LEU A 111 -18.52 -0.94 7.55
C LEU A 111 -17.53 -1.42 6.48
N VAL A 112 -16.42 -0.69 6.25
CA VAL A 112 -15.28 -1.14 5.43
C VAL A 112 -15.73 -1.42 3.98
N SER A 113 -16.79 -0.72 3.53
CA SER A 113 -17.50 -1.00 2.28
C SER A 113 -17.13 -0.04 1.15
N GLN A 114 -16.72 1.18 1.46
CA GLN A 114 -16.39 2.21 0.47
C GLN A 114 -14.90 2.51 0.48
N ILE A 115 -14.24 2.17 -0.64
CA ILE A 115 -12.85 2.52 -0.87
C ILE A 115 -12.75 3.99 -1.31
N LEU A 116 -11.82 4.72 -0.72
CA LEU A 116 -11.40 6.04 -1.14
C LEU A 116 -9.97 6.05 -1.64
N VAL A 117 -9.76 6.87 -2.65
CA VAL A 117 -8.47 7.14 -3.28
C VAL A 117 -8.29 8.64 -3.36
N CYS A 118 -7.16 9.17 -2.88
CA CYS A 118 -6.83 10.60 -2.95
C CYS A 118 -5.43 10.78 -3.51
N LYS A 119 -5.19 11.85 -4.28
CA LYS A 119 -3.83 12.20 -4.70
C LYS A 119 -3.05 12.77 -3.54
N LEU A 120 -1.81 12.32 -3.35
CA LEU A 120 -0.94 12.88 -2.32
C LEU A 120 -0.69 14.38 -2.54
N THR A 121 -0.59 14.83 -3.79
CA THR A 121 -0.41 16.24 -4.14
C THR A 121 -1.55 17.13 -3.64
N ASP A 122 -2.79 16.65 -3.71
CA ASP A 122 -3.95 17.39 -3.21
C ASP A 122 -3.94 17.45 -1.68
N LEU A 123 -3.58 16.34 -1.03
CA LEU A 123 -3.49 16.26 0.43
C LEU A 123 -2.38 17.16 0.99
N VAL A 124 -1.24 17.29 0.29
CA VAL A 124 -0.17 18.25 0.64
C VAL A 124 -0.70 19.69 0.60
N LEU A 125 -1.63 19.99 -0.32
CA LEU A 125 -2.33 21.28 -0.40
C LEU A 125 -3.54 21.37 0.55
N GLN A 126 -3.68 20.43 1.49
CA GLN A 126 -4.80 20.31 2.44
C GLN A 126 -6.17 20.16 1.76
N LYS A 127 -6.19 19.65 0.52
CA LYS A 127 -7.41 19.36 -0.23
C LYS A 127 -7.66 17.86 -0.19
N PHE A 128 -8.83 17.48 0.32
CA PHE A 128 -9.29 16.09 0.29
C PHE A 128 -10.27 15.93 -0.86
N ILE A 129 -9.76 15.44 -1.99
CA ILE A 129 -10.53 15.25 -3.22
C ILE A 129 -10.45 13.76 -3.58
N PRO A 130 -11.55 13.00 -3.40
CA PRO A 130 -11.64 11.63 -3.89
C PRO A 130 -11.44 11.58 -5.41
N VAL A 131 -10.68 10.60 -5.85
CA VAL A 131 -10.44 10.32 -7.26
C VAL A 131 -11.30 9.14 -7.68
N ASP A 132 -12.03 9.30 -8.77
CA ASP A 132 -12.90 8.29 -9.37
C ASP A 132 -12.34 7.69 -10.67
N ASN A 133 -11.32 8.33 -11.26
CA ASN A 133 -10.62 7.89 -12.45
C ASN A 133 -9.10 7.93 -12.22
N ILE A 134 -8.45 6.78 -12.37
CA ILE A 134 -7.03 6.54 -12.13
C ILE A 134 -6.31 6.11 -13.42
N GLY A 135 -6.85 6.48 -14.58
CA GLY A 135 -6.23 6.29 -15.88
C GLY A 135 -6.30 4.85 -16.39
N ASP A 136 -7.44 4.19 -16.20
CA ASP A 136 -7.69 2.79 -16.55
C ASP A 136 -6.77 1.80 -15.81
N ASN A 137 -6.27 2.19 -14.64
CA ASN A 137 -5.46 1.32 -13.81
C ASN A 137 -6.34 0.57 -12.80
N THR A 138 -5.87 -0.60 -12.38
CA THR A 138 -6.44 -1.36 -11.26
C THR A 138 -5.45 -1.32 -10.10
N LEU A 139 -5.92 -0.93 -8.93
CA LEU A 139 -5.11 -0.96 -7.70
C LEU A 139 -5.37 -2.28 -6.98
N PHE A 140 -4.33 -2.92 -6.48
CA PHE A 140 -4.42 -4.13 -5.67
C PHE A 140 -3.96 -3.81 -4.26
N LEU A 141 -4.82 -4.04 -3.26
CA LEU A 141 -4.54 -3.74 -1.86
C LEU A 141 -4.17 -5.01 -1.09
N GLY A 142 -3.02 -4.98 -0.43
CA GLY A 142 -2.54 -6.08 0.41
C GLY A 142 -1.49 -5.58 1.39
N GLU A 143 -0.52 -6.43 1.75
CA GLU A 143 0.64 -5.98 2.53
C GLU A 143 1.46 -4.94 1.76
N ARG A 144 1.48 -5.06 0.43
CA ARG A 144 2.05 -4.08 -0.50
C ARG A 144 1.01 -3.73 -1.54
N ASN A 145 0.82 -2.45 -1.80
CA ASN A 145 -0.13 -2.01 -2.81
C ASN A 145 0.54 -1.98 -4.18
N LEU A 146 -0.18 -2.42 -5.21
CA LEU A 146 0.28 -2.41 -6.59
C LEU A 146 -0.71 -1.65 -7.47
N SER A 147 -0.20 -1.03 -8.54
CA SER A 147 -1.02 -0.47 -9.61
C SER A 147 -0.69 -1.18 -10.92
N VAL A 148 -1.72 -1.61 -11.64
CA VAL A 148 -1.58 -2.34 -12.89
C VAL A 148 -2.43 -1.67 -13.96
N SER A 149 -1.81 -1.36 -15.09
CA SER A 149 -2.52 -0.73 -16.20
C SER A 149 -3.25 -1.75 -17.05
N SER A 150 -4.54 -1.49 -17.31
CA SER A 150 -5.32 -2.28 -18.26
C SER A 150 -4.76 -2.22 -19.69
N LYS A 151 -4.00 -1.16 -20.02
CA LYS A 151 -3.29 -1.01 -21.30
C LYS A 151 -2.21 -2.08 -21.50
N ILE A 152 -1.67 -2.62 -20.41
CA ILE A 152 -0.66 -3.68 -20.43
C ILE A 152 -1.33 -5.04 -20.22
N LEU A 153 -2.30 -5.12 -19.30
CA LEU A 153 -3.02 -6.35 -18.98
C LEU A 153 -4.52 -6.14 -19.17
N SER A 154 -5.03 -6.45 -20.36
CA SER A 154 -6.45 -6.27 -20.70
C SER A 154 -7.42 -7.06 -19.81
N THR A 155 -6.92 -8.05 -19.07
CA THR A 155 -7.70 -8.84 -18.10
C THR A 155 -8.13 -8.01 -16.89
N VAL A 156 -7.43 -6.93 -16.56
CA VAL A 156 -7.81 -6.06 -15.43
C VAL A 156 -8.76 -4.96 -15.89
N LYS A 157 -9.80 -4.69 -15.09
CA LYS A 157 -10.76 -3.62 -15.38
C LYS A 157 -10.21 -2.28 -14.87
N GLY A 158 -10.16 -1.26 -15.72
CA GLY A 158 -9.67 0.06 -15.37
C GLY A 158 -10.53 0.79 -14.32
N ASP A 159 -9.91 1.65 -13.52
CA ASP A 159 -10.55 2.47 -12.48
C ASP A 159 -11.20 1.67 -11.35
N ASN A 160 -10.54 0.58 -10.96
CA ASN A 160 -10.99 -0.31 -9.89
C ASN A 160 -9.93 -0.53 -8.83
N VAL A 161 -10.41 -0.98 -7.67
CA VAL A 161 -9.57 -1.45 -6.56
C VAL A 161 -9.95 -2.89 -6.22
N VAL A 162 -8.96 -3.77 -6.21
CA VAL A 162 -9.08 -5.17 -5.81
C VAL A 162 -8.51 -5.33 -4.41
N TYR A 163 -9.31 -5.87 -3.50
CA TYR A 163 -8.92 -6.06 -2.10
C TYR A 163 -9.67 -7.23 -1.48
N GLU A 164 -9.18 -7.73 -0.34
CA GLU A 164 -9.89 -8.73 0.45
C GLU A 164 -11.01 -8.07 1.26
N CYS A 165 -12.27 -8.45 1.00
CA CYS A 165 -13.42 -7.87 1.70
C CYS A 165 -13.51 -8.36 3.16
N SER A 166 -13.82 -7.46 4.09
CA SER A 166 -14.13 -7.83 5.47
C SER A 166 -15.50 -8.50 5.58
N GLY A 167 -15.56 -9.68 6.21
CA GLY A 167 -16.81 -10.34 6.59
C GLY A 167 -17.34 -11.41 5.63
N GLN A 168 -16.95 -11.38 4.35
CA GLN A 168 -17.23 -12.45 3.38
C GLN A 168 -15.91 -12.84 2.72
N PRO A 169 -15.55 -14.13 2.64
CA PRO A 169 -14.21 -14.49 2.21
C PRO A 169 -14.20 -14.50 0.69
N TYR A 170 -13.96 -13.33 0.07
CA TYR A 170 -13.65 -13.20 -1.35
C TYR A 170 -12.86 -11.93 -1.66
N LEU A 171 -12.17 -11.95 -2.80
CA LEU A 171 -11.54 -10.75 -3.35
C LEU A 171 -12.62 -9.92 -4.02
N GLY A 172 -12.89 -8.74 -3.46
CA GLY A 172 -13.79 -7.77 -4.05
C GLY A 172 -13.08 -6.90 -5.07
N GLN A 173 -13.82 -6.50 -6.09
CA GLN A 173 -13.45 -5.48 -7.05
C GLN A 173 -14.42 -4.31 -6.90
N TYR A 174 -13.91 -3.20 -6.39
CA TYR A 174 -14.64 -1.95 -6.19
C TYR A 174 -14.35 -0.97 -7.32
N HIS A 175 -15.40 -0.52 -8.01
CA HIS A 175 -15.29 0.45 -9.09
C HIS A 175 -15.43 1.87 -8.54
N LEU A 176 -14.43 2.72 -8.78
CA LEU A 176 -14.30 3.99 -8.07
C LEU A 176 -15.41 4.99 -8.38
N SER A 177 -15.85 5.08 -9.65
CA SER A 177 -16.85 6.06 -10.07
C SER A 177 -18.30 5.65 -9.78
N SER A 178 -18.60 4.35 -9.86
CA SER A 178 -19.96 3.84 -9.59
C SER A 178 -20.16 3.43 -8.13
N GLY A 179 -19.07 3.24 -7.39
CA GLY A 179 -19.08 2.66 -6.04
C GLY A 179 -19.55 1.21 -5.99
N SER A 180 -19.63 0.52 -7.13
CA SER A 180 -20.13 -0.86 -7.18
C SER A 180 -19.06 -1.85 -6.75
N LEU A 181 -19.44 -2.80 -5.88
CA LEU A 181 -18.60 -3.91 -5.46
C LEU A 181 -19.04 -5.19 -6.16
N THR A 182 -18.11 -5.88 -6.82
CA THR A 182 -18.34 -7.17 -7.47
C THR A 182 -17.25 -8.16 -7.10
N PRO A 183 -17.46 -9.48 -7.20
CA PRO A 183 -16.38 -10.45 -7.02
C PRO A 183 -15.28 -10.26 -8.09
N ALA A 184 -14.01 -10.18 -7.66
CA ALA A 184 -12.84 -10.06 -8.53
C ALA A 184 -12.40 -11.40 -9.12
N ILE A 185 -12.69 -12.50 -8.42
CA ILE A 185 -12.40 -13.88 -8.81
C ILE A 185 -13.60 -14.77 -8.52
N ASP A 186 -13.70 -15.91 -9.21
CA ASP A 186 -14.70 -16.92 -8.89
C ASP A 186 -14.40 -17.64 -7.56
N SER A 187 -15.43 -18.28 -6.98
CA SER A 187 -15.31 -19.02 -5.73
C SER A 187 -14.44 -20.28 -5.85
N CYS A 188 -14.31 -20.85 -7.05
CA CYS A 188 -13.46 -22.01 -7.32
C CYS A 188 -11.97 -21.68 -7.13
N SER A 189 -11.55 -20.50 -7.61
CA SER A 189 -10.18 -20.00 -7.50
C SER A 189 -9.81 -19.71 -6.05
N LEU A 190 -10.78 -19.31 -5.23
CA LEU A 190 -10.55 -18.91 -3.85
C LEU A 190 -10.52 -20.08 -2.84
N TYR A 191 -11.43 -21.06 -2.97
CA TYR A 191 -11.61 -22.18 -2.01
C TYR A 191 -11.28 -23.57 -2.58
N GLY A 192 -10.91 -23.66 -3.85
CA GLY A 192 -10.72 -24.93 -4.55
C GLY A 192 -9.57 -25.76 -4.00
N ARG A 193 -9.82 -27.06 -3.76
CA ARG A 193 -8.76 -28.07 -3.57
C ARG A 193 -8.10 -28.50 -4.89
N ALA A 194 -8.70 -28.18 -6.04
CA ALA A 194 -8.22 -28.59 -7.36
C ALA A 194 -7.39 -27.48 -8.05
N PRO A 195 -6.34 -27.81 -8.80
CA PRO A 195 -5.57 -26.89 -9.63
C PRO A 195 -6.38 -26.51 -10.88
N GLY A 196 -7.45 -25.73 -10.70
CA GLY A 196 -8.08 -25.00 -11.80
C GLY A 196 -7.19 -23.83 -12.24
N PRO A 197 -7.32 -23.33 -13.47
CA PRO A 197 -6.57 -22.16 -13.91
C PRO A 197 -6.97 -20.95 -13.04
N SER A 198 -6.03 -20.40 -12.28
CA SER A 198 -6.22 -19.14 -11.56
C SER A 198 -6.24 -17.98 -12.56
N SER A 199 -7.13 -17.01 -12.35
CA SER A 199 -7.15 -15.80 -13.18
C SER A 199 -5.91 -14.94 -12.92
N LEU A 200 -5.51 -14.11 -13.88
CA LEU A 200 -4.33 -13.25 -13.72
C LEU A 200 -4.48 -12.26 -12.55
N VAL A 201 -5.70 -11.77 -12.30
CA VAL A 201 -6.05 -10.94 -11.13
C VAL A 201 -5.66 -11.64 -9.82
N HIS A 202 -5.88 -12.95 -9.75
CA HIS A 202 -5.54 -13.78 -8.59
C HIS A 202 -4.02 -13.87 -8.35
N TYR A 203 -3.25 -14.07 -9.42
CA TYR A 203 -1.78 -14.07 -9.37
C TYR A 203 -1.24 -12.72 -8.92
N ILE A 204 -1.72 -11.63 -9.51
CA ILE A 204 -1.28 -10.26 -9.17
C ILE A 204 -1.60 -9.95 -7.71
N PHE A 205 -2.80 -10.31 -7.24
CA PHE A 205 -3.16 -10.12 -5.84
C PHE A 205 -2.23 -10.92 -4.91
N SER A 206 -1.83 -12.13 -5.29
CA SER A 206 -0.88 -12.94 -4.52
C SER A 206 0.48 -12.26 -4.36
N CYS A 207 0.92 -11.46 -5.34
CA CYS A 207 2.13 -10.63 -5.23
C CYS A 207 2.03 -9.52 -4.17
N CYS A 208 0.82 -9.15 -3.77
CA CYS A 208 0.58 -8.14 -2.73
C CYS A 208 0.82 -8.69 -1.32
N THR A 209 0.96 -10.01 -1.15
CA THR A 209 1.27 -10.68 0.12
C THR A 209 2.71 -11.20 0.09
N ARG A 210 3.57 -10.67 0.96
CA ARG A 210 5.01 -10.96 0.94
C ARG A 210 5.30 -12.44 1.17
N ASP A 211 4.65 -13.06 2.15
CA ASP A 211 4.93 -14.46 2.51
C ASP A 211 4.54 -15.43 1.39
N LEU A 212 3.39 -15.19 0.74
CA LEU A 212 2.93 -16.01 -0.37
C LEU A 212 3.83 -15.85 -1.60
N TRP A 213 4.10 -14.61 -1.99
CA TRP A 213 4.97 -14.31 -3.14
C TRP A 213 6.36 -14.93 -2.99
N ASN A 214 6.99 -14.78 -1.82
CA ASN A 214 8.33 -15.30 -1.57
C ASN A 214 8.41 -16.84 -1.64
N ARG A 215 7.30 -17.53 -1.41
CA ARG A 215 7.20 -19.00 -1.49
C ARG A 215 6.69 -19.50 -2.85
N GLY A 216 6.39 -18.60 -3.79
CA GLY A 216 5.75 -18.94 -5.06
C GLY A 216 4.34 -19.50 -4.88
N LEU A 217 3.67 -19.16 -3.79
CA LEU A 217 2.33 -19.63 -3.47
C LEU A 217 1.28 -18.64 -3.98
N LEU A 218 0.14 -19.19 -4.39
CA LEU A 218 -1.05 -18.42 -4.71
C LEU A 218 -1.85 -18.15 -3.44
N PHE A 219 -2.43 -16.94 -3.36
CA PHE A 219 -3.37 -16.58 -2.32
C PHE A 219 -4.54 -17.55 -2.33
N ARG A 220 -4.75 -18.28 -1.24
CA ARG A 220 -5.92 -19.13 -1.04
C ARG A 220 -6.31 -19.02 0.41
N ARG A 221 -7.61 -18.89 0.68
CA ARG A 221 -8.09 -18.88 2.06
C ARG A 221 -8.44 -20.31 2.47
N ALA A 222 -7.95 -20.75 3.62
CA ALA A 222 -8.33 -22.04 4.19
C ALA A 222 -9.86 -22.08 4.40
N ARG A 223 -10.50 -23.23 4.15
CA ARG A 223 -11.90 -23.39 4.57
C ARG A 223 -11.93 -23.52 6.08
N ASP A 224 -12.96 -22.98 6.74
CA ASP A 224 -13.18 -23.14 8.19
C ASP A 224 -13.19 -24.61 8.66
N ALA A 225 -13.33 -25.58 7.73
CA ALA A 225 -13.23 -27.01 8.00
C ALA A 225 -11.80 -27.51 8.33
N ASP A 226 -10.75 -26.74 8.07
CA ASP A 226 -9.36 -27.12 8.38
C ASP A 226 -8.90 -26.61 9.77
N LEU A 227 -9.79 -25.98 10.55
CA LEU A 227 -9.51 -25.52 11.93
C LEU A 227 -9.88 -26.55 13.02
N TRP A 228 -10.38 -27.73 12.65
CA TRP A 228 -10.84 -28.77 13.60
C TRP A 228 -9.92 -29.99 13.74
N PHE A 229 -8.70 -29.94 13.20
CA PHE A 229 -7.70 -30.98 13.43
C PHE A 229 -6.42 -30.37 14.02
N VAL A 230 -6.49 -30.10 15.33
CA VAL A 230 -5.34 -30.12 16.25
C VAL A 230 -5.68 -31.09 17.36
#